data_AF-A0A674JT16-F1
#
_entry.id   AF-A0A674JT16-F1
#
_cell.length_a   1.000
_cell.length_b   1.000
_cell.length_c   1.000
_cell.angle_alpha   90.00
_cell.angle_beta   90.00
_cell.angle_gamma   90.00
#
_symmetry.space_group_name_H-M   'P 1'
#
loop_
_entity.id
_entity.type
_entity.pdbx_description
1 polymer ?
#
loop_
_entity_poly.entity_id
_entity_poly.type
_entity_poly.pdbx_seq_one_letter_code
_entity_poly.pdbx_strand_id
1 'polypeptide(L)'
;MSMLHVLSGRDLVPEIRAICIEEMGNWMQSYSASFLTDSYLKYIGWTLHDKQREVRLKCLKALQGLYRSREMAARMELFTSRFKGRMVSMVLDKEPDVGVEAVKLLTLILQ
;
A
#
# COMPACT_ATOMS: atom_id res chain seq x y z
N MET A 1 -5.62 -16.95 -13.00
CA MET A 1 -4.47 -16.02 -12.92
C MET A 1 -4.31 -15.61 -11.46
N SER A 2 -3.19 -15.95 -10.83
CA SER A 2 -2.94 -15.51 -9.44
C SER A 2 -2.61 -14.01 -9.43
N MET A 3 -3.20 -13.26 -8.50
CA MET A 3 -2.93 -11.83 -8.30
C MET A 3 -1.43 -11.52 -8.10
N LEU A 4 -0.67 -12.53 -7.65
CA LEU A 4 0.78 -12.53 -7.52
C LEU A 4 1.52 -12.33 -8.86
N HIS A 5 1.05 -12.92 -9.96
CA HIS A 5 1.63 -12.72 -11.29
C HIS A 5 1.30 -11.34 -11.86
N VAL A 6 0.11 -10.82 -11.55
CA VAL A 6 -0.33 -9.48 -11.97
C VAL A 6 0.56 -8.38 -11.38
N LEU A 7 0.86 -8.45 -10.08
CA LEU A 7 1.68 -7.44 -9.40
C LEU A 7 3.18 -7.57 -9.72
N SER A 8 3.62 -8.73 -10.20
CA SER A 8 5.01 -8.97 -10.60
C SER A 8 5.25 -8.72 -12.11
N GLY A 9 4.19 -8.68 -12.91
CA GLY A 9 4.23 -8.43 -14.35
C GLY A 9 4.35 -6.95 -14.67
N ARG A 10 5.53 -6.51 -15.12
CA ARG A 10 5.79 -5.10 -15.47
C ARG A 10 5.02 -4.61 -16.70
N ASP A 11 4.53 -5.53 -17.52
CA ASP A 11 3.83 -5.24 -18.80
C ASP A 11 2.31 -5.15 -18.66
N LEU A 12 1.78 -5.24 -17.43
CA LEU A 12 0.35 -5.14 -17.22
C LEU A 12 -0.13 -3.69 -17.24
N VAL A 13 -1.34 -3.45 -17.74
CA VAL A 13 -1.99 -2.14 -17.77
C VAL A 13 -2.09 -1.54 -16.35
N PRO A 14 -1.70 -0.27 -16.12
CA PRO A 14 -1.65 0.35 -14.79
C PRO A 14 -2.95 0.27 -13.99
N GLU A 15 -4.08 0.39 -14.68
CA GLU A 15 -5.43 0.29 -14.13
C GLU A 15 -5.66 -1.08 -13.46
N ILE A 16 -5.16 -2.16 -14.07
CA ILE A 16 -5.29 -3.51 -13.50
C ILE A 16 -4.44 -3.64 -12.24
N ARG A 17 -3.22 -3.09 -12.25
CA ARG A 17 -2.36 -3.08 -11.05
C ARG A 17 -3.01 -2.30 -9.92
N ALA A 18 -3.62 -1.14 -10.22
CA ALA A 18 -4.34 -0.32 -9.27
C ALA A 18 -5.53 -1.07 -8.64
N ILE A 19 -6.34 -1.75 -9.45
CA ILE A 19 -7.47 -2.59 -8.97
C ILE A 19 -6.96 -3.72 -8.07
N CYS A 20 -5.89 -4.42 -8.47
CA CYS A 20 -5.35 -5.51 -7.65
C CYS A 20 -4.81 -5.04 -6.29
N ILE A 21 -4.19 -3.87 -6.23
CA ILE A 21 -3.75 -3.28 -4.95
C ILE A 21 -4.94 -2.89 -4.07
N GLU A 22 -5.98 -2.32 -4.66
CA GLU A 22 -7.20 -1.97 -3.93
C GLU A 22 -7.86 -3.20 -3.32
N GLU A 23 -8.08 -4.25 -4.10
CA GLU A 23 -8.68 -5.49 -3.64
C GLU A 23 -7.83 -6.19 -2.57
N MET A 24 -6.50 -6.17 -2.73
CA MET A 24 -5.59 -6.69 -1.71
C MET A 24 -5.74 -5.94 -0.38
N GLY A 25 -5.82 -4.61 -0.41
CA GLY A 25 -6.07 -3.80 0.77
C GLY A 25 -7.43 -4.10 1.41
N ASN A 26 -8.47 -4.35 0.60
CA ASN A 26 -9.79 -4.74 1.08
C ASN A 26 -9.76 -6.11 1.76
N TRP A 27 -9.09 -7.11 1.19
CA TRP A 27 -8.97 -8.44 1.79
C TRP A 27 -8.16 -8.42 3.08
N MET A 28 -7.10 -7.63 3.15
CA MET A 28 -6.32 -7.45 4.38
C MET A 28 -7.16 -6.84 5.52
N GLN A 29 -8.09 -5.95 5.20
CA GLN A 29 -9.00 -5.35 6.18
C GLN A 29 -10.11 -6.33 6.60
N SER A 30 -10.78 -6.97 5.64
CA SER A 30 -11.93 -7.84 5.90
C SER A 30 -11.54 -9.22 6.46
N TYR A 31 -10.36 -9.72 6.12
CA TYR A 31 -9.89 -11.07 6.45
C TYR A 31 -8.45 -11.04 6.97
N SER A 32 -8.17 -10.15 7.92
CA SER A 32 -6.82 -9.85 8.41
C SER A 32 -6.09 -11.09 8.95
N ALA A 33 -6.78 -12.06 9.54
CA ALA A 33 -6.19 -13.31 10.03
C ALA A 33 -5.50 -14.12 8.91
N SER A 34 -6.01 -14.07 7.68
CA SER A 34 -5.50 -14.84 6.55
C SER A 34 -4.63 -14.01 5.59
N PHE A 35 -4.93 -12.72 5.44
CA PHE A 35 -4.33 -11.89 4.39
C PHE A 35 -3.35 -10.82 4.90
N LEU A 36 -3.45 -10.39 6.16
CA LEU A 36 -2.51 -9.41 6.71
C LEU A 36 -1.22 -10.12 7.17
N THR A 37 -0.43 -10.54 6.19
CA THR A 37 0.83 -11.25 6.37
C THR A 37 1.95 -10.57 5.59
N ASP A 38 3.20 -10.80 5.98
CA ASP A 38 4.37 -10.25 5.29
C ASP A 38 4.44 -10.65 3.81
N SER A 39 3.96 -11.85 3.48
CA SER A 39 3.96 -12.37 2.11
C SER A 39 3.04 -11.57 1.19
N TYR A 40 1.93 -11.04 1.70
CA TYR A 40 1.04 -10.16 0.93
C TYR A 40 1.46 -8.70 1.03
N LEU A 41 1.83 -8.22 2.23
CA LEU A 41 2.24 -6.84 2.47
C LEU A 41 3.42 -6.39 1.60
N LYS A 42 4.37 -7.29 1.32
CA LYS A 42 5.50 -6.98 0.42
C LYS A 42 5.06 -6.46 -0.95
N TYR A 43 3.92 -6.91 -1.46
CA TYR A 43 3.40 -6.46 -2.75
C TYR A 43 2.98 -5.00 -2.70
N ILE A 44 2.19 -4.60 -1.70
CA ILE A 44 1.84 -3.18 -1.49
C ILE A 44 3.12 -2.34 -1.31
N GLY A 45 4.06 -2.81 -0.49
CA GLY A 45 5.32 -2.09 -0.23
C GLY A 45 6.19 -1.89 -1.46
N TRP A 46 6.32 -2.90 -2.32
CA TRP A 46 7.04 -2.78 -3.59
C TRP A 46 6.30 -1.87 -4.57
N THR A 47 4.98 -1.97 -4.64
CA THR A 47 4.14 -1.19 -5.55
C THR A 47 4.04 0.30 -5.18
N LEU A 48 4.48 0.72 -3.98
CA LEU A 48 4.74 2.14 -3.67
C LEU A 48 5.78 2.79 -4.61
N HIS A 49 6.60 1.99 -5.29
CA HIS A 49 7.60 2.46 -6.27
C HIS A 49 7.09 2.45 -7.71
N ASP A 50 5.80 2.21 -7.93
CA ASP A 50 5.23 2.19 -9.27
C ASP A 50 5.39 3.55 -9.97
N LYS A 51 5.70 3.51 -11.27
CA LYS A 51 5.87 4.72 -12.09
C LYS A 51 4.57 5.50 -12.25
N GLN A 52 3.44 4.81 -12.16
CA GLN A 52 2.12 5.35 -12.45
C GLN A 52 1.43 5.88 -11.20
N ARG A 53 0.82 7.06 -11.34
CA ARG A 53 0.23 7.84 -10.25
C ARG A 53 -0.85 7.05 -9.52
N GLU A 54 -1.81 6.53 -10.28
CA GLU A 54 -3.00 5.84 -9.80
C GLU A 54 -2.64 4.59 -8.98
N VAL A 55 -1.57 3.89 -9.37
CA VAL A 55 -1.09 2.71 -8.65
C VAL A 55 -0.52 3.10 -7.28
N ARG A 56 0.30 4.17 -7.22
CA ARG A 56 0.83 4.70 -5.95
C ARG A 56 -0.29 5.19 -5.03
N LEU A 57 -1.31 5.86 -5.57
CA LEU A 57 -2.49 6.29 -4.80
C LEU A 57 -3.22 5.12 -4.16
N LYS A 58 -3.45 4.03 -4.90
CA LYS A 58 -4.12 2.85 -4.34
C LYS A 58 -3.30 2.19 -3.23
N CYS A 59 -1.97 2.18 -3.35
CA CYS A 59 -1.11 1.70 -2.27
C CYS A 59 -1.29 2.52 -0.99
N LEU A 60 -1.23 3.84 -1.09
CA LEU A 60 -1.40 4.72 0.07
C LEU A 60 -2.77 4.57 0.72
N LYS A 61 -3.85 4.51 -0.08
CA LYS A 61 -5.21 4.33 0.43
C LYS A 61 -5.42 2.97 1.09
N ALA A 62 -4.88 1.90 0.51
CA ALA A 62 -4.89 0.58 1.13
C ALA A 62 -4.20 0.60 2.50
N LEU A 63 -2.99 1.19 2.57
CA LEU A 63 -2.27 1.33 3.83
C LEU A 63 -3.04 2.17 4.85
N GLN A 64 -3.65 3.28 4.45
CA GLN A 64 -4.48 4.09 5.36
C GLN A 64 -5.63 3.26 5.96
N GLY A 65 -6.26 2.39 5.18
CA GLY A 65 -7.27 1.45 5.69
C GLY A 65 -6.74 0.54 6.80
N LEU A 66 -5.51 0.04 6.64
CA LEU A 66 -4.86 -0.83 7.62
C LEU A 66 -4.45 -0.09 8.91
N TYR A 67 -3.88 1.12 8.79
CA TYR A 67 -3.45 1.89 9.97
C TYR A 67 -4.59 2.53 10.76
N ARG A 68 -5.83 2.58 10.22
CA ARG A 68 -6.99 3.08 10.97
C ARG A 68 -7.39 2.18 12.15
N SER A 69 -7.03 0.90 12.13
CA SER A 69 -7.27 -0.02 13.25
C SER A 69 -6.00 -0.20 14.06
N ARG A 70 -6.05 0.04 15.37
CA ARG A 70 -4.91 -0.17 16.28
C ARG A 70 -4.41 -1.62 16.27
N GLU A 71 -5.33 -2.59 16.20
CA GLU A 71 -4.99 -4.01 16.16
C GLU A 71 -4.22 -4.36 14.88
N MET A 72 -4.67 -3.85 13.73
CA MET A 72 -3.98 -4.08 12.46
C MET A 72 -2.65 -3.32 12.40
N ALA A 73 -2.62 -2.06 12.87
CA ALA A 73 -1.42 -1.24 12.91
C ALA A 73 -0.30 -1.91 13.74
N ALA A 74 -0.62 -2.57 14.85
CA ALA A 74 0.35 -3.32 15.65
C ALA A 74 1.04 -4.45 14.84
N ARG A 75 0.33 -5.04 13.88
CA ARG A 75 0.85 -6.09 13.00
C ARG A 75 1.67 -5.54 11.82
N MET A 76 1.71 -4.23 11.64
CA MET A 76 2.40 -3.55 10.54
C MET A 76 3.83 -3.13 10.88
N GLU A 77 4.32 -3.32 12.12
CA GLU A 77 5.60 -2.75 12.59
C GLU A 77 6.80 -3.05 11.67
N LEU A 78 6.97 -4.31 11.27
CA LEU A 78 8.05 -4.72 10.36
C LEU A 78 7.90 -4.08 8.97
N PHE A 79 6.68 -4.02 8.45
CA PHE A 79 6.37 -3.35 7.19
C PHE A 79 6.68 -1.85 7.28
N THR A 80 6.22 -1.18 8.34
CA THR A 80 6.47 0.24 8.61
C THR A 80 7.96 0.52 8.61
N SER A 81 8.72 -0.23 9.42
CA SER A 81 10.18 -0.07 9.53
C SER A 81 10.87 -0.17 8.17
N ARG A 82 10.48 -1.18 7.38
CA ARG A 82 11.07 -1.43 6.06
C ARG A 82 10.75 -0.35 5.03
N PHE A 83 9.52 0.16 5.00
CA PHE A 83 9.05 1.06 3.94
C PHE A 83 8.88 2.52 4.37
N LYS A 84 9.18 2.87 5.63
CA LYS A 84 9.06 4.24 6.17
C LYS A 84 9.77 5.27 5.31
N GLY A 85 11.02 5.02 4.94
CA GLY A 85 11.79 5.94 4.08
C GLY A 85 11.07 6.25 2.77
N ARG A 86 10.46 5.23 2.14
CA ARG A 86 9.66 5.42 0.93
C ARG A 86 8.39 6.22 1.21
N MET A 87 7.61 5.88 2.24
CA MET A 87 6.38 6.60 2.58
C MET A 87 6.64 8.08 2.87
N VAL A 88 7.72 8.40 3.59
CA VAL A 88 8.14 9.80 3.84
C VAL A 88 8.54 10.50 2.54
N SER A 89 9.32 9.85 1.68
CA SER A 89 9.70 10.45 0.38
C SER A 89 8.51 10.80 -0.50
N MET A 90 7.39 10.07 -0.36
CA MET A 90 6.17 10.30 -1.14
C MET A 90 5.43 11.57 -0.74
N VAL A 91 5.76 12.22 0.38
CA VAL A 91 5.22 13.57 0.70
C VAL A 91 5.61 14.58 -0.39
N LEU A 92 6.77 14.37 -1.02
CA LEU A 92 7.27 15.15 -2.14
C LEU A 92 7.13 14.38 -3.47
N ASP A 93 6.11 13.52 -3.59
CA ASP A 93 5.83 12.85 -4.86
C ASP A 93 5.59 13.88 -5.98
N LYS A 94 6.01 13.54 -7.20
CA LYS A 94 5.84 14.41 -8.38
C LYS A 94 4.36 14.77 -8.63
N GLU A 95 3.44 13.90 -8.19
CA GLU A 95 2.00 14.12 -8.27
C GLU A 95 1.50 14.65 -6.92
N PRO A 96 0.98 15.89 -6.84
CA PRO A 96 0.64 16.52 -5.56
C PRO A 96 -0.38 15.75 -4.73
N ASP A 97 -1.33 15.08 -5.37
CA ASP A 97 -2.38 14.33 -4.69
C ASP A 97 -1.85 13.04 -4.05
N VAL A 98 -0.82 12.42 -4.62
CA VAL A 98 -0.06 11.33 -3.97
C VAL A 98 0.63 11.87 -2.71
N GLY A 99 1.22 13.07 -2.78
CA GLY A 99 1.80 13.75 -1.63
C GLY A 99 0.80 13.97 -0.49
N VAL A 100 -0.40 14.45 -0.81
CA VAL A 100 -1.49 14.64 0.16
C VAL A 100 -1.87 13.32 0.84
N GLU A 101 -2.03 12.24 0.07
CA GLU A 101 -2.36 10.92 0.63
C GLU A 101 -1.21 10.32 1.46
N ALA A 102 0.05 10.65 1.13
CA ALA A 102 1.20 10.24 1.92
C ALA A 102 1.25 10.95 3.28
N VAL A 103 0.96 12.26 3.32
CA VAL A 103 0.82 13.01 4.58
C VAL A 103 -0.27 12.40 5.46
N LYS A 104 -1.46 12.13 4.90
CA LYS A 104 -2.56 11.48 5.63
C LYS A 104 -2.16 10.13 6.20
N LEU A 105 -1.45 9.31 5.42
CA LEU A 105 -0.94 8.02 5.88
C LEU A 105 0.04 8.17 7.05
N LEU A 106 1.01 9.09 6.94
CA LEU A 106 1.99 9.33 8.01
C LEU A 106 1.33 9.86 9.28
N THR A 107 0.27 10.68 9.16
CA THR A 107 -0.53 11.10 10.32
C THR A 107 -1.17 9.91 11.02
N LEU A 108 -1.73 8.93 10.29
CA LEU A 108 -2.29 7.71 10.89
C LEU A 108 -1.23 6.84 11.57
N ILE A 109 -0.02 6.78 11.03
CA ILE A 109 1.09 6.00 11.60
C ILE A 109 1.58 6.60 12.94
N LEU A 110 1.40 7.91 13.14
CA LEU A 110 1.84 8.62 14.35
C LEU A 110 0.81 8.61 15.50
N GLN A 111 -0.43 8.16 15.24
CA GLN A 111 -1.54 8.11 16.21
C GLN A 111 -1.53 6.83 17.07
#